data_AF-A0A847LEU2-F1
#
_entry.id   AF-A0A847LEU2-F1
#
_cell.length_a   1.000
_cell.length_b   1.000
_cell.length_c   1.000
_cell.angle_alpha   90.00
_cell.angle_beta   90.00
_cell.angle_gamma   90.00
#
_symmetry.space_group_name_H-M   'P 1'
#
loop_
_entity.id
_entity.type
_entity.pdbx_description
1 polymer ?
#
loop_
_entity_poly.entity_id
_entity_poly.type
_entity_poly.pdbx_seq_one_letter_code
_entity_poly.pdbx_strand_id
1 'polypeptide(L)'
;MSGKGTAGPLAGGPSPVRVGFLLALLLALAFTVLWTARARFWRFTLTDEPAGSLGQLVLDAVPRQVRRLGADFLWLRADEYMHFGPSRRYRGAFLAGSFAANTEILPLLELAIRLDPAHFEAYGILAENLALYLDRFVPAVRTLQEGILANRDHPGVHELYGSIAYCYGFVKSYDVKKENDRRVALRYLDAALAAAARAGVASETPGQTLNPVNYQVMRARFLVEQGRRDEALAAWMAAGQPLGPAGGLLGDYLGRVAAGEPVPALPEDLRPDPVAGRPGVSPGGANGAFGRPGVGDVPAREGPGGAGLAPVPTVPDPRAGFPFGTGPAGGVPSGSSANAPAGEGQHGDHDHAPGETCTHEPGTCPHQQQPPPLLDRAKVWREAYMQMALLGLAGLAMMTFARR
;
A
#
# COMPACT_ATOMS: atom_id res chain seq x y z
N MET A 1 -11.43 82.55 -2.81
CA MET A 1 -11.34 81.37 -3.70
C MET A 1 -10.23 80.48 -3.19
N SER A 2 -10.57 79.44 -2.43
CA SER A 2 -9.60 78.51 -1.84
C SER A 2 -10.05 77.10 -2.20
N GLY A 3 -9.36 76.49 -3.18
CA GLY A 3 -9.64 75.15 -3.65
C GLY A 3 -8.93 74.12 -2.77
N LYS A 4 -9.69 73.46 -1.89
CA LYS A 4 -9.25 72.25 -1.18
C LYS A 4 -9.17 71.09 -2.18
N GLY A 5 -7.97 70.80 -2.66
CA GLY A 5 -7.67 69.55 -3.36
C GLY A 5 -7.53 68.42 -2.35
N THR A 6 -8.58 67.62 -2.19
CA THR A 6 -8.52 66.36 -1.43
C THR A 6 -7.88 65.28 -2.29
N ALA A 7 -6.59 65.01 -2.06
CA ALA A 7 -5.92 63.83 -2.59
C ALA A 7 -6.54 62.57 -1.94
N GLY A 8 -7.31 61.82 -2.73
CA GLY A 8 -7.86 60.53 -2.31
C GLY A 8 -6.76 59.46 -2.23
N PRO A 9 -6.81 58.53 -1.27
CA PRO A 9 -5.79 57.51 -1.10
C PRO A 9 -5.91 56.45 -2.19
N LEU A 10 -5.10 56.55 -3.24
CA LEU A 10 -4.88 55.47 -4.21
C LEU A 10 -3.89 54.46 -3.61
N ALA A 11 -4.35 53.64 -2.67
CA ALA A 11 -3.58 52.53 -2.14
C ALA A 11 -4.43 51.25 -2.12
N GLY A 12 -4.93 50.86 -3.29
CA GLY A 12 -5.49 49.52 -3.49
C GLY A 12 -4.36 48.51 -3.58
N GLY A 13 -4.09 47.80 -2.48
CA GLY A 13 -3.17 46.67 -2.49
C GLY A 13 -3.58 45.63 -3.55
N PRO A 14 -2.65 44.80 -4.04
CA PRO A 14 -2.98 43.77 -5.02
C PRO A 14 -4.06 42.85 -4.45
N SER A 15 -5.14 42.64 -5.20
CA SER A 15 -6.19 41.73 -4.76
C SER A 15 -5.62 40.32 -4.57
N PRO A 16 -6.08 39.57 -3.54
CA PRO A 16 -5.57 38.22 -3.26
C PRO A 16 -5.68 37.28 -4.47
N VAL A 17 -6.67 37.52 -5.34
CA VAL A 17 -6.85 36.80 -6.61
C VAL A 17 -5.69 37.04 -7.59
N ARG A 18 -5.20 38.28 -7.70
CA ARG A 18 -4.05 38.61 -8.57
C ARG A 18 -2.77 37.97 -8.06
N VAL A 19 -2.57 37.96 -6.74
CA VAL A 19 -1.40 37.31 -6.12
C VAL A 19 -1.47 35.80 -6.36
N GLY A 20 -2.63 35.18 -6.16
CA GLY A 20 -2.84 33.75 -6.43
C GLY A 20 -2.61 33.37 -7.88
N PHE A 21 -3.11 34.17 -8.83
CA PHE A 21 -2.88 33.94 -10.27
C PHE A 21 -1.40 34.05 -10.64
N LEU A 22 -0.69 35.08 -10.16
CA LEU A 22 0.73 35.25 -10.44
C LEU A 22 1.56 34.10 -9.87
N LEU A 23 1.25 33.63 -8.67
CA LEU A 23 1.91 32.46 -8.09
C LEU A 23 1.64 31.19 -8.91
N ALA A 24 0.40 30.95 -9.32
CA ALA A 24 0.05 29.80 -10.16
C ALA A 24 0.76 29.85 -11.53
N LEU A 25 0.83 31.03 -12.15
CA LEU A 25 1.55 31.24 -13.40
C LEU A 25 3.05 31.00 -13.24
N LEU A 26 3.68 31.55 -12.20
CA LEU A 26 5.11 31.35 -11.93
C LEU A 26 5.43 29.88 -11.64
N LEU A 27 4.55 29.18 -10.91
CA LEU A 27 4.66 27.74 -10.68
C LEU A 27 4.54 26.95 -11.99
N ALA A 28 3.58 27.28 -12.85
CA ALA A 28 3.41 26.65 -14.16
C ALA A 28 4.63 26.90 -15.07
N LEU A 29 5.19 28.11 -15.04
CA LEU A 29 6.40 28.47 -15.79
C LEU A 29 7.63 27.73 -15.26
N ALA A 30 7.83 27.73 -13.94
CA ALA A 30 8.92 27.00 -13.30
C ALA A 30 8.81 25.50 -13.61
N PHE A 31 7.62 24.92 -13.47
CA PHE A 31 7.34 23.54 -13.85
C PHE A 31 7.69 23.29 -15.32
N THR A 32 7.24 24.14 -16.23
CA THR A 32 7.51 24.00 -17.67
C THR A 32 9.00 24.06 -17.99
N VAL A 33 9.76 24.96 -17.35
CA VAL A 33 11.22 25.09 -17.54
C VAL A 33 11.94 23.87 -16.97
N LEU A 34 11.63 23.47 -15.73
CA LEU A 34 12.19 22.26 -15.10
C LEU A 34 11.87 20.99 -15.90
N TRP A 35 10.63 20.88 -16.36
CA TRP A 35 10.14 19.82 -17.24
C TRP A 35 10.93 19.77 -18.53
N THR A 36 11.00 20.90 -19.25
CA THR A 36 11.64 20.97 -20.56
C THR A 36 13.15 20.70 -20.43
N ALA A 37 13.79 21.20 -19.37
CA ALA A 37 15.18 20.90 -19.08
C ALA A 37 15.39 19.40 -18.81
N ARG A 38 14.59 18.77 -17.93
CA ARG A 38 14.72 17.34 -17.65
C ARG A 38 14.36 16.45 -18.84
N ALA A 39 13.30 16.76 -19.58
CA ALA A 39 12.89 15.99 -20.75
C ALA A 39 13.92 16.07 -21.88
N ARG A 40 14.58 17.22 -22.06
CA ARG A 40 15.59 17.42 -23.11
C ARG A 40 16.98 16.91 -22.71
N PHE A 41 17.29 16.90 -21.42
CA PHE A 41 18.57 16.46 -20.87
C PHE A 41 18.45 15.19 -20.03
N TRP A 42 17.44 14.35 -20.28
CA TRP A 42 17.12 13.17 -19.47
C TRP A 42 18.33 12.23 -19.28
N ARG A 43 19.14 12.07 -20.32
CA ARG A 43 20.39 11.28 -20.34
C ARG A 43 21.45 11.75 -19.33
N PHE A 44 21.35 12.99 -18.86
CA PHE A 44 22.30 13.60 -17.93
C PHE A 44 21.77 13.70 -16.50
N THR A 45 20.46 13.56 -16.30
CA THR A 45 19.80 13.70 -14.98
C THR A 45 19.32 12.40 -14.37
N LEU A 46 19.18 11.34 -15.18
CA LEU A 46 18.79 9.99 -14.76
C LEU A 46 19.91 9.04 -15.18
N THR A 47 20.99 8.99 -14.39
CA THR A 47 22.16 8.19 -14.74
C THR A 47 22.05 6.71 -14.37
N ASP A 48 21.09 6.30 -13.52
CA ASP A 48 21.21 4.98 -12.88
C ASP A 48 19.98 4.06 -12.97
N GLU A 49 18.82 4.50 -13.50
CA GLU A 49 17.70 3.59 -13.75
C GLU A 49 17.03 3.85 -15.11
N PRO A 50 16.82 2.82 -15.95
CA PRO A 50 16.03 2.96 -17.16
C PRO A 50 14.61 3.32 -16.76
N ALA A 51 14.15 4.52 -17.15
CA ALA A 51 12.81 4.98 -16.83
C ALA A 51 11.77 4.03 -17.45
N GLY A 52 11.13 3.21 -16.60
CA GLY A 52 10.28 2.10 -17.03
C GLY A 52 8.96 2.48 -17.71
N SER A 53 8.58 3.78 -17.73
CA SER A 53 7.41 4.27 -18.46
C SER A 53 7.42 5.80 -18.66
N LEU A 54 6.65 6.31 -19.63
CA LEU A 54 6.43 7.75 -19.82
C LEU A 54 5.85 8.41 -18.56
N GLY A 55 4.97 7.73 -17.84
CA GLY A 55 4.42 8.24 -16.58
C GLY A 55 5.49 8.46 -15.51
N GLN A 56 6.47 7.55 -15.42
CA GLN A 56 7.60 7.69 -14.50
C GLN A 56 8.49 8.88 -14.87
N LEU A 57 8.81 9.04 -16.16
CA LEU A 57 9.52 10.22 -16.66
C LEU A 57 8.79 11.52 -16.30
N VAL A 58 7.45 11.50 -16.34
CA VAL A 58 6.65 12.65 -15.97
C VAL A 58 6.78 12.99 -14.49
N LEU A 59 6.69 11.98 -13.64
CA LEU A 59 6.85 12.15 -12.21
C LEU A 59 8.26 12.60 -11.83
N ASP A 60 9.29 12.08 -12.50
CA ASP A 60 10.68 12.44 -12.23
C ASP A 60 11.02 13.88 -12.62
N ALA A 61 10.29 14.46 -13.58
CA ALA A 61 10.38 15.87 -13.90
C ALA A 61 9.84 16.77 -12.79
N VAL A 62 8.84 16.32 -12.03
CA VAL A 62 8.26 17.07 -10.91
C VAL A 62 9.26 17.12 -9.74
N PRO A 63 9.53 18.29 -9.13
CA PRO A 63 10.39 18.39 -7.96
C PRO A 63 9.92 17.46 -6.83
N ARG A 64 10.87 16.77 -6.19
CA ARG A 64 10.59 15.78 -5.15
C ARG A 64 9.76 16.37 -4.00
N GLN A 65 9.99 17.63 -3.64
CA GLN A 65 9.25 18.33 -2.60
C GLN A 65 7.76 18.50 -2.95
N VAL A 66 7.47 18.81 -4.21
CA VAL A 66 6.08 18.95 -4.69
C VAL A 66 5.39 17.58 -4.72
N ARG A 67 6.11 16.54 -5.17
CA ARG A 67 5.58 15.17 -5.14
C ARG A 67 5.26 14.71 -3.73
N ARG A 68 6.19 14.92 -2.79
CA ARG A 68 5.99 14.60 -1.37
C ARG A 68 4.80 15.33 -0.76
N LEU A 69 4.70 16.64 -0.98
CA LEU A 69 3.54 17.41 -0.51
C LEU A 69 2.21 16.86 -1.09
N GLY A 70 2.22 16.46 -2.36
CA GLY A 70 1.06 15.81 -2.99
C GLY A 70 0.75 14.45 -2.39
N ALA A 71 1.77 13.63 -2.11
CA ALA A 71 1.63 12.34 -1.45
C ALA A 71 1.05 12.49 -0.04
N ASP A 72 1.61 13.41 0.76
CA ASP A 72 1.14 13.72 2.12
C ASP A 72 -0.32 14.17 2.11
N PHE A 73 -0.70 15.03 1.16
CA PHE A 73 -2.08 15.47 1.00
C PHE A 73 -3.04 14.32 0.67
N LEU A 74 -2.66 13.44 -0.27
CA LEU A 74 -3.47 12.28 -0.64
C LEU A 74 -3.58 11.28 0.50
N TRP A 75 -2.49 11.07 1.25
CA TRP A 75 -2.47 10.25 2.45
C TRP A 75 -3.42 10.79 3.51
N LEU A 76 -3.35 12.09 3.83
CA LEU A 76 -4.27 12.72 4.78
C LEU A 76 -5.73 12.56 4.34
N ARG A 77 -6.02 12.64 3.03
CA ARG A 77 -7.36 12.39 2.51
C ARG A 77 -7.80 10.94 2.63
N ALA A 78 -6.90 10.00 2.35
CA ALA A 78 -7.16 8.58 2.57
C ALA A 78 -7.45 8.32 4.05
N ASP A 79 -6.65 8.90 4.95
CA ASP A 79 -6.82 8.80 6.39
C ASP A 79 -8.15 9.38 6.89
N GLU A 80 -8.54 10.56 6.42
CA GLU A 80 -9.86 11.13 6.68
C GLU A 80 -10.98 10.18 6.22
N TYR A 81 -10.84 9.58 5.05
CA TYR A 81 -11.84 8.66 4.51
C TYR A 81 -11.88 7.33 5.29
N MET A 82 -10.75 6.85 5.81
CA MET A 82 -10.69 5.68 6.68
C MET A 82 -11.40 5.93 8.02
N HIS A 83 -11.27 7.13 8.59
CA HIS A 83 -11.86 7.44 9.89
C HIS A 83 -13.33 7.88 9.82
N PHE A 84 -13.70 8.66 8.80
CA PHE A 84 -15.03 9.28 8.72
C PHE A 84 -15.94 8.66 7.66
N GLY A 85 -15.41 7.77 6.82
CA GLY A 85 -16.10 7.15 5.71
C GLY A 85 -16.26 8.05 4.48
N PRO A 86 -16.57 7.44 3.34
CA PRO A 86 -16.75 8.14 2.09
C PRO A 86 -18.03 8.99 2.13
N SER A 87 -17.87 10.28 2.42
CA SER A 87 -18.93 11.29 2.48
C SER A 87 -20.01 11.07 3.55
N ARG A 88 -20.54 12.15 4.12
CA ARG A 88 -21.72 12.14 5.02
C ARG A 88 -23.00 11.55 4.37
N ARG A 89 -22.99 11.22 3.07
CA ARG A 89 -24.17 10.84 2.26
C ARG A 89 -24.48 9.34 2.25
N TYR A 90 -23.51 8.45 2.44
CA TYR A 90 -23.73 7.00 2.36
C TYR A 90 -23.26 6.28 3.64
N ARG A 91 -23.93 6.59 4.76
CA ARG A 91 -23.67 5.97 6.08
C ARG A 91 -23.98 4.46 6.17
N GLY A 92 -24.60 3.86 5.14
CA GLY A 92 -25.17 2.51 5.23
C GLY A 92 -24.23 1.35 4.90
N ALA A 93 -23.08 1.59 4.26
CA ALA A 93 -22.20 0.52 3.77
C ALA A 93 -20.78 0.54 4.35
N PHE A 94 -20.43 1.59 5.10
CA PHE A 94 -19.09 1.77 5.66
C PHE A 94 -19.15 1.75 7.19
N LEU A 95 -18.35 0.87 7.81
CA LEU A 95 -18.14 0.89 9.25
C LEU A 95 -16.98 1.82 9.55
N ALA A 96 -17.25 2.97 10.20
CA ALA A 96 -16.22 3.91 10.59
C ALA A 96 -15.12 3.23 11.41
N GLY A 97 -13.85 3.45 11.03
CA GLY A 97 -12.69 2.78 11.64
C GLY A 97 -12.41 1.37 11.10
N SER A 98 -13.13 0.91 10.06
CA SER A 98 -12.83 -0.33 9.35
C SER A 98 -12.23 -0.04 7.98
N PHE A 99 -11.19 -0.79 7.62
CA PHE A 99 -10.65 -0.80 6.26
C PHE A 99 -11.60 -1.50 5.28
N ALA A 100 -12.57 -2.27 5.77
CA ALA A 100 -13.41 -3.13 4.96
C ALA A 100 -14.22 -2.34 3.92
N ALA A 101 -13.98 -2.67 2.64
CA ALA A 101 -14.73 -2.20 1.49
C ALA A 101 -14.69 -0.67 1.21
N ASN A 102 -13.73 0.07 1.78
CA ASN A 102 -13.53 1.48 1.41
C ASN A 102 -12.73 1.59 0.11
N THR A 103 -13.36 1.33 -1.03
CA THR A 103 -12.66 1.38 -2.32
C THR A 103 -12.24 2.79 -2.73
N GLU A 104 -12.75 3.84 -2.07
CA GLU A 104 -12.41 5.23 -2.38
C GLU A 104 -11.00 5.63 -1.95
N ILE A 105 -10.43 4.97 -0.93
CA ILE A 105 -9.05 5.26 -0.50
C ILE A 105 -8.01 4.64 -1.43
N LEU A 106 -8.36 3.57 -2.15
CA LEU A 106 -7.41 2.82 -2.99
C LEU A 106 -6.69 3.69 -4.03
N PRO A 107 -7.38 4.49 -4.87
CA PRO A 107 -6.68 5.35 -5.81
C PRO A 107 -5.84 6.43 -5.12
N LEU A 108 -6.23 6.88 -3.92
CA LEU A 108 -5.46 7.86 -3.15
C LEU A 108 -4.16 7.24 -2.63
N LEU A 109 -4.22 6.03 -2.08
CA LEU A 109 -3.05 5.27 -1.62
C LEU A 109 -2.11 4.94 -2.78
N GLU A 110 -2.64 4.47 -3.92
CA GLU A 110 -1.83 4.20 -5.11
C GLU A 110 -1.10 5.46 -5.61
N LEU A 111 -1.80 6.60 -5.65
CA LEU A 111 -1.20 7.86 -6.08
C LEU A 111 -0.18 8.37 -5.06
N ALA A 112 -0.44 8.24 -3.76
CA ALA A 112 0.52 8.61 -2.72
C ALA A 112 1.83 7.81 -2.88
N ILE A 113 1.74 6.48 -3.05
CA ILE A 113 2.88 5.59 -3.31
C ILE A 113 3.65 5.99 -4.58
N ARG A 114 2.94 6.28 -5.69
CA ARG A 114 3.58 6.69 -6.95
C ARG A 114 4.30 8.04 -6.83
N LEU A 115 3.73 8.98 -6.08
CA LEU A 115 4.33 10.29 -5.88
C LEU A 115 5.56 10.22 -4.98
N ASP A 116 5.45 9.52 -3.85
CA ASP A 116 6.54 9.29 -2.90
C ASP A 116 6.57 7.82 -2.43
N PRO A 117 7.41 6.97 -3.06
CA PRO A 117 7.54 5.56 -2.67
C PRO A 117 8.00 5.33 -1.23
N ALA A 118 8.45 6.38 -0.54
CA ALA A 118 8.82 6.36 0.87
C ALA A 118 7.62 6.41 1.84
N HIS A 119 6.39 6.58 1.33
CA HIS A 119 5.16 6.46 2.13
C HIS A 119 4.91 4.98 2.48
N PHE A 120 5.58 4.52 3.53
CA PHE A 120 5.68 3.11 3.89
C PHE A 120 4.35 2.47 4.28
N GLU A 121 3.54 3.15 5.09
CA GLU A 121 2.30 2.64 5.67
C GLU A 121 1.24 2.36 4.58
N ALA A 122 1.27 3.12 3.49
CA ALA A 122 0.33 2.99 2.39
C ALA A 122 0.38 1.62 1.71
N TYR A 123 1.56 0.99 1.65
CA TYR A 123 1.70 -0.35 1.04
C TYR A 123 0.94 -1.42 1.83
N GLY A 124 1.01 -1.38 3.16
CA GLY A 124 0.32 -2.32 4.03
C GLY A 124 -1.20 -2.21 3.89
N ILE A 125 -1.73 -1.00 4.00
CA ILE A 125 -3.18 -0.73 3.91
C ILE A 125 -3.72 -1.07 2.52
N LEU A 126 -3.01 -0.68 1.46
CA LEU A 126 -3.41 -0.98 0.08
C LEU A 126 -3.43 -2.49 -0.16
N ALA A 127 -2.38 -3.21 0.27
CA ALA A 127 -2.30 -4.66 0.10
C ALA A 127 -3.38 -5.40 0.90
N GLU A 128 -3.65 -4.99 2.14
CA GLU A 128 -4.71 -5.58 2.96
C GLU A 128 -6.07 -5.44 2.26
N ASN A 129 -6.39 -4.25 1.74
CA ASN A 129 -7.63 -4.03 1.01
C ASN A 129 -7.73 -4.88 -0.27
N LEU A 130 -6.64 -4.94 -1.03
CA LEU A 130 -6.57 -5.75 -2.25
C LEU A 130 -6.78 -7.23 -1.94
N ALA A 131 -6.13 -7.76 -0.90
CA ALA A 131 -6.23 -9.18 -0.54
C ALA A 131 -7.58 -9.50 0.11
N LEU A 132 -7.92 -8.89 1.25
CA LEU A 132 -9.06 -9.27 2.09
C LEU A 132 -10.42 -8.92 1.48
N TYR A 133 -10.55 -7.74 0.87
CA TYR A 133 -11.86 -7.20 0.52
C TYR A 133 -12.17 -7.24 -0.98
N LEU A 134 -11.15 -7.38 -1.82
CA LEU A 134 -11.31 -7.36 -3.29
C LEU A 134 -10.89 -8.66 -3.99
N ASP A 135 -10.43 -9.67 -3.26
CA ASP A 135 -9.93 -10.94 -3.82
C ASP A 135 -8.82 -10.72 -4.89
N ARG A 136 -8.00 -9.69 -4.69
CA ARG A 136 -6.87 -9.31 -5.57
C ARG A 136 -5.54 -9.68 -4.91
N PHE A 137 -5.39 -10.98 -4.63
CA PHE A 137 -4.20 -11.54 -3.97
C PHE A 137 -2.87 -11.19 -4.66
N VAL A 138 -2.76 -11.44 -5.96
CA VAL A 138 -1.49 -11.24 -6.70
C VAL A 138 -1.08 -9.76 -6.70
N PRO A 139 -1.99 -8.80 -7.00
CA PRO A 139 -1.71 -7.37 -6.81
C PRO A 139 -1.27 -7.03 -5.39
N ALA A 140 -1.95 -7.54 -4.35
CA ALA A 140 -1.58 -7.27 -2.96
C ALA A 140 -0.13 -7.68 -2.63
N VAL A 141 0.26 -8.90 -3.00
CA VAL A 141 1.62 -9.39 -2.77
C VAL A 141 2.65 -8.55 -3.55
N ARG A 142 2.35 -8.18 -4.80
CA ARG A 142 3.24 -7.31 -5.59
C ARG A 142 3.42 -5.94 -4.93
N THR A 143 2.33 -5.32 -4.47
CA THR A 143 2.39 -4.04 -3.73
C THR A 143 3.29 -4.15 -2.49
N LEU A 144 3.17 -5.21 -1.69
CA LEU A 144 4.05 -5.41 -0.53
C LEU A 144 5.52 -5.58 -0.94
N GLN A 145 5.80 -6.32 -2.01
CA GLN A 145 7.16 -6.49 -2.54
C GLN A 145 7.76 -5.17 -3.05
N GLU A 146 6.97 -4.35 -3.73
CA GLU A 146 7.36 -2.99 -4.14
C GLU A 146 7.71 -2.13 -2.93
N GLY A 147 6.87 -2.19 -1.88
CA GLY A 147 7.12 -1.47 -0.63
C GLY A 147 8.44 -1.87 0.05
N ILE A 148 8.74 -3.17 0.09
CA ILE A 148 10.02 -3.69 0.61
C ILE A 148 11.20 -3.17 -0.21
N LEU A 149 11.10 -3.18 -1.54
CA LEU A 149 12.17 -2.74 -2.43
C LEU A 149 12.43 -1.23 -2.32
N ALA A 150 11.36 -0.44 -2.18
CA ALA A 150 11.44 1.01 -2.02
C ALA A 150 11.94 1.45 -0.63
N ASN A 151 11.73 0.62 0.41
CA ASN A 151 11.93 0.98 1.81
C ASN A 151 12.81 -0.05 2.57
N ARG A 152 13.90 -0.53 1.94
CA ARG A 152 14.74 -1.63 2.47
C ARG A 152 15.30 -1.38 3.87
N ASP A 153 15.62 -0.13 4.16
CA ASP A 153 16.23 0.29 5.43
C ASP A 153 15.20 0.82 6.43
N HIS A 154 13.90 0.79 6.10
CA HIS A 154 12.85 1.25 6.98
C HIS A 154 12.70 0.28 8.17
N PRO A 155 12.63 0.78 9.43
CA PRO A 155 12.57 -0.08 10.61
C PRO A 155 11.33 -0.99 10.60
N GLY A 156 10.22 -0.54 10.03
CA GLY A 156 8.98 -1.33 9.91
C GLY A 156 8.97 -2.36 8.78
N VAL A 157 10.02 -2.51 7.95
CA VAL A 157 9.96 -3.39 6.76
C VAL A 157 9.65 -4.86 7.08
N HIS A 158 9.92 -5.30 8.31
CA HIS A 158 9.52 -6.62 8.80
C HIS A 158 8.00 -6.83 8.74
N GLU A 159 7.20 -5.78 8.91
CA GLU A 159 5.74 -5.84 8.83
C GLU A 159 5.27 -6.21 7.43
N LEU A 160 5.89 -5.64 6.37
CA LEU A 160 5.54 -6.01 5.00
C LEU A 160 5.89 -7.47 4.70
N TYR A 161 7.04 -7.97 5.17
CA TYR A 161 7.37 -9.38 5.08
C TYR A 161 6.37 -10.27 5.85
N GLY A 162 6.00 -9.87 7.06
CA GLY A 162 4.98 -10.56 7.87
C GLY A 162 3.62 -10.59 7.17
N SER A 163 3.21 -9.50 6.54
CA SER A 163 1.97 -9.41 5.76
C SER A 163 1.98 -10.33 4.54
N ILE A 164 3.11 -10.43 3.81
CA ILE A 164 3.24 -11.40 2.71
C ILE A 164 3.15 -12.84 3.25
N ALA A 165 3.82 -13.13 4.37
CA ALA A 165 3.73 -14.45 4.98
C ALA A 165 2.29 -14.81 5.38
N TYR A 166 1.55 -13.85 5.94
CA TYR A 166 0.13 -14.02 6.26
C TYR A 166 -0.69 -14.33 5.01
N CYS A 167 -0.49 -13.55 3.94
CA CYS A 167 -1.16 -13.75 2.66
C CYS A 167 -0.95 -15.19 2.13
N TYR A 168 0.30 -15.66 2.01
CA TYR A 168 0.56 -17.02 1.51
C TYR A 168 0.14 -18.12 2.48
N GLY A 169 0.29 -17.87 3.78
CA GLY A 169 -0.13 -18.82 4.81
C GLY A 169 -1.63 -19.06 4.73
N PHE A 170 -2.43 -18.01 4.56
CA PHE A 170 -3.88 -18.12 4.63
C PHE A 170 -4.56 -17.87 3.29
N VAL A 171 -3.88 -18.05 2.15
CA VAL A 171 -4.43 -17.71 0.82
C VAL A 171 -5.80 -18.36 0.56
N LYS A 172 -6.06 -19.57 1.08
CA LYS A 172 -7.36 -20.24 0.96
C LYS A 172 -8.52 -19.48 1.62
N SER A 173 -8.23 -18.66 2.63
CA SER A 173 -9.20 -17.76 3.27
C SER A 173 -9.59 -16.57 2.38
N TYR A 174 -8.80 -16.28 1.35
CA TYR A 174 -9.03 -15.21 0.38
C TYR A 174 -9.57 -15.77 -0.93
N ASP A 175 -8.89 -16.78 -1.46
CA ASP A 175 -9.17 -17.45 -2.73
C ASP A 175 -9.31 -18.96 -2.45
N VAL A 176 -10.55 -19.42 -2.29
CA VAL A 176 -10.87 -20.82 -1.95
C VAL A 176 -10.35 -21.84 -2.97
N LYS A 177 -9.97 -21.40 -4.17
CA LYS A 177 -9.41 -22.26 -5.23
C LYS A 177 -7.91 -22.49 -5.07
N LYS A 178 -7.24 -21.72 -4.21
CA LYS A 178 -5.81 -21.84 -3.94
C LYS A 178 -5.59 -22.55 -2.61
N GLU A 179 -4.57 -23.40 -2.60
CA GLU A 179 -4.10 -24.03 -1.38
C GLU A 179 -3.08 -23.14 -0.68
N ASN A 180 -3.05 -23.26 0.65
CA ASN A 180 -2.12 -22.52 1.50
C ASN A 180 -0.67 -22.89 1.17
N ASP A 181 0.17 -21.89 0.89
CA ASP A 181 1.60 -22.12 0.63
C ASP A 181 2.42 -21.81 1.88
N ARG A 182 2.42 -22.78 2.80
CA ARG A 182 3.17 -22.69 4.05
C ARG A 182 4.68 -22.59 3.83
N ARG A 183 5.20 -23.13 2.72
CA ARG A 183 6.64 -23.10 2.43
C ARG A 183 7.09 -21.70 2.05
N VAL A 184 6.34 -21.03 1.18
CA VAL A 184 6.58 -19.61 0.84
C VAL A 184 6.39 -18.73 2.08
N ALA A 185 5.32 -18.96 2.84
CA ALA A 185 5.03 -18.19 4.05
C ALA A 185 6.17 -18.25 5.08
N LEU A 186 6.73 -19.44 5.33
CA LEU A 186 7.87 -19.61 6.24
C LEU A 186 9.11 -18.81 5.80
N ARG A 187 9.45 -18.77 4.51
CA ARG A 187 10.58 -17.97 4.02
C ARG A 187 10.39 -16.48 4.30
N TYR A 188 9.15 -16.00 4.16
CA TYR A 188 8.81 -14.61 4.46
C TYR A 188 8.79 -14.33 5.97
N LEU A 189 8.40 -15.28 6.82
CA LEU A 189 8.54 -15.14 8.28
C LEU A 189 10.01 -15.08 8.70
N ASP A 190 10.87 -15.92 8.11
CA ASP A 190 12.30 -15.88 8.38
C ASP A 190 12.90 -14.52 7.96
N ALA A 191 12.47 -13.98 6.81
CA ALA A 191 12.86 -12.63 6.36
C ALA A 191 12.32 -11.52 7.28
N ALA A 192 11.09 -11.64 7.78
CA ALA A 192 10.50 -10.71 8.73
C ALA A 192 11.28 -10.67 10.05
N LEU A 193 11.58 -11.85 10.63
CA LEU A 193 12.38 -11.98 11.84
C LEU A 193 13.78 -11.40 11.66
N ALA A 194 14.44 -11.69 10.54
CA ALA A 194 15.75 -11.12 10.23
C ALA A 194 15.70 -9.59 10.07
N ALA A 195 14.65 -9.05 9.45
CA ALA A 195 14.46 -7.61 9.31
C ALA A 195 14.21 -6.92 10.66
N ALA A 196 13.35 -7.50 11.51
CA ALA A 196 13.06 -6.98 12.84
C ALA A 196 14.31 -6.97 13.73
N ALA A 197 15.12 -8.05 13.66
CA ALA A 197 16.38 -8.14 14.39
C ALA A 197 17.39 -7.05 13.95
N ARG A 198 17.53 -6.82 12.64
CA ARG A 198 18.39 -5.73 12.12
C ARG A 198 17.94 -4.34 12.58
N ALA A 199 16.63 -4.13 12.66
CA ALA A 199 16.04 -2.86 13.10
C ALA A 199 16.03 -2.68 14.63
N GLY A 200 16.41 -3.70 15.41
CA GLY A 200 16.39 -3.65 16.88
C GLY A 200 14.98 -3.55 17.46
N VAL A 201 13.98 -4.09 16.77
CA VAL A 201 12.57 -4.05 17.20
C VAL A 201 12.39 -4.96 18.41
N ALA A 202 11.70 -4.45 19.44
CA ALA A 202 11.39 -5.22 20.64
C ALA A 202 10.51 -6.44 20.31
N SER A 203 10.73 -7.54 21.03
CA SER A 203 10.01 -8.80 20.79
C SER A 203 8.49 -8.66 20.94
N GLU A 204 8.05 -7.83 21.88
CA GLU A 204 6.65 -7.49 22.09
C GLU A 204 6.46 -5.99 22.08
N THR A 205 5.56 -5.52 21.23
CA THR A 205 5.05 -4.16 21.26
C THR A 205 3.54 -4.24 21.52
N PRO A 206 3.05 -3.74 22.67
CA PRO A 206 1.63 -3.84 23.03
C PRO A 206 0.71 -3.30 21.93
N GLY A 207 -0.32 -4.07 21.57
CA GLY A 207 -1.31 -3.68 20.55
C GLY A 207 -0.87 -3.91 19.10
N GLN A 208 0.36 -4.33 18.82
CA GLN A 208 0.81 -4.63 17.45
C GLN A 208 0.64 -6.11 17.11
N THR A 209 -0.09 -6.40 16.03
CA THR A 209 -0.27 -7.77 15.53
C THR A 209 0.96 -8.30 14.79
N LEU A 210 1.69 -7.44 14.09
CA LEU A 210 2.86 -7.81 13.30
C LEU A 210 4.14 -7.53 14.10
N ASN A 211 4.52 -8.48 14.96
CA ASN A 211 5.71 -8.38 15.80
C ASN A 211 6.49 -9.72 15.83
N PRO A 212 7.75 -9.72 16.31
CA PRO A 212 8.58 -10.92 16.34
C PRO A 212 7.96 -12.13 17.04
N VAL A 213 7.28 -11.94 18.18
CA VAL A 213 6.59 -13.03 18.90
C VAL A 213 5.50 -13.65 18.03
N ASN A 214 4.66 -12.83 17.40
CA ASN A 214 3.58 -13.31 16.54
C ASN A 214 4.12 -13.97 15.27
N TYR A 215 5.26 -13.52 14.73
CA TYR A 215 5.94 -14.22 13.63
C TYR A 215 6.37 -15.63 14.03
N GLN A 216 6.93 -15.79 15.23
CA GLN A 216 7.32 -17.10 15.75
C GLN A 216 6.11 -18.01 16.02
N VAL A 217 5.00 -17.47 16.52
CA VAL A 217 3.73 -18.21 16.68
C VAL A 217 3.21 -18.70 15.33
N MET A 218 3.16 -17.84 14.32
CA MET A 218 2.77 -18.24 12.96
C MET A 218 3.73 -19.27 12.37
N ARG A 219 5.04 -19.10 12.59
CA ARG A 219 6.08 -20.03 12.15
C ARG A 219 5.89 -21.40 12.76
N ALA A 220 5.66 -21.49 14.07
CA ALA A 220 5.37 -22.73 14.77
C ALA A 220 4.16 -23.46 14.16
N ARG A 221 3.05 -22.74 13.95
CA ARG A 221 1.86 -23.31 13.31
C ARG A 221 2.17 -23.89 11.93
N PHE A 222 2.82 -23.11 11.06
CA PHE A 222 3.09 -23.54 9.68
C PHE A 222 4.09 -24.70 9.61
N LEU A 223 5.00 -24.81 10.57
CA LEU A 223 5.93 -25.93 10.70
C LEU A 223 5.21 -27.22 11.14
N VAL A 224 4.26 -27.14 12.08
CA VAL A 224 3.42 -28.30 12.46
C VAL A 224 2.64 -28.80 11.25
N GLU A 225 2.01 -27.90 10.49
CA GLU A 225 1.26 -28.27 9.27
C GLU A 225 2.15 -28.92 8.19
N GLN A 226 3.48 -28.78 8.27
CA GLN A 226 4.45 -29.46 7.41
C GLN A 226 5.07 -30.73 8.02
N GLY A 227 4.64 -31.12 9.23
CA GLY A 227 5.21 -32.25 9.97
C GLY A 227 6.58 -31.97 10.62
N ARG A 228 7.05 -30.71 10.61
CA ARG A 228 8.36 -30.29 11.15
C ARG A 228 8.25 -29.94 12.63
N ARG A 229 7.91 -30.93 13.45
CA ARG A 229 7.50 -30.76 14.85
C ARG A 229 8.59 -30.18 15.76
N ASP A 230 9.83 -30.63 15.63
CA ASP A 230 10.94 -30.15 16.47
C ASP A 230 11.25 -28.66 16.21
N GLU A 231 11.21 -28.26 14.94
CA GLU A 231 11.40 -26.87 14.55
C GLU A 231 10.22 -25.99 14.97
N ALA A 232 9.00 -26.55 14.94
CA ALA A 232 7.82 -25.86 15.43
C ALA A 232 7.91 -25.60 16.94
N LEU A 233 8.34 -26.60 17.71
CA LEU A 233 8.59 -26.48 19.15
C LEU A 233 9.65 -25.42 19.43
N ALA A 234 10.76 -25.42 18.69
CA ALA A 234 11.80 -24.39 18.82
C ALA A 234 11.26 -22.97 18.54
N ALA A 235 10.44 -22.80 17.49
CA ALA A 235 9.80 -21.52 17.20
C ALA A 235 8.84 -21.07 18.32
N TRP A 236 8.04 -21.99 18.85
CA TRP A 236 7.10 -21.72 19.95
C TRP A 236 7.82 -21.28 21.23
N MET A 237 8.90 -21.96 21.59
CA MET A 237 9.73 -21.57 22.72
C MET A 237 10.41 -20.21 22.50
N ALA A 238 10.87 -19.93 21.27
CA ALA A 238 11.44 -18.63 20.92
C ALA A 238 10.41 -17.48 21.00
N ALA A 239 9.12 -17.79 20.85
CA ALA A 239 8.02 -16.85 21.06
C ALA A 239 7.72 -16.58 22.55
N GLY A 240 8.38 -17.28 23.48
CA GLY A 240 8.11 -17.18 24.92
C GLY A 240 6.73 -17.71 25.34
N GLN A 241 6.07 -18.50 24.48
CA GLN A 241 4.72 -19.00 24.73
C GLN A 241 4.74 -20.24 25.62
N PRO A 242 3.76 -20.40 26.54
CA PRO A 242 3.71 -21.54 27.43
C PRO A 242 3.45 -22.85 26.68
N LEU A 243 4.05 -23.94 27.16
CA LEU A 243 3.71 -25.30 26.73
C LEU A 243 2.51 -25.82 27.54
N GLY A 244 1.67 -26.63 26.91
CA GLY A 244 0.46 -27.18 27.52
C GLY A 244 -0.79 -26.31 27.29
N PRO A 245 -1.90 -26.62 28.01
CA PRO A 245 -3.21 -26.00 27.76
C PRO A 245 -3.26 -24.48 27.90
N ALA A 246 -2.35 -23.88 28.70
CA ALA A 246 -2.25 -22.43 28.86
C ALA A 246 -1.82 -21.72 27.56
N GLY A 247 -1.11 -22.42 26.66
CA GLY A 247 -0.75 -21.93 25.33
C GLY A 247 -1.82 -22.19 24.26
N GLY A 248 -3.03 -22.56 24.68
CA GLY A 248 -4.10 -22.98 23.79
C GLY A 248 -3.80 -24.31 23.10
N LEU A 249 -4.50 -24.56 21.99
CA LEU A 249 -4.44 -25.85 21.29
C LEU A 249 -3.05 -26.18 20.74
N LEU A 250 -2.36 -25.18 20.17
CA LEU A 250 -1.01 -25.36 19.62
C LEU A 250 0.02 -25.56 20.75
N GLY A 251 -0.14 -24.85 21.88
CA GLY A 251 0.68 -25.05 23.07
C GLY A 251 0.50 -26.44 23.69
N ASP A 252 -0.74 -26.96 23.77
CA ASP A 252 -1.01 -28.33 24.23
C ASP A 252 -0.36 -29.36 23.30
N TYR A 253 -0.54 -29.20 21.99
CA TYR A 253 0.08 -30.06 20.99
C TYR A 253 1.60 -30.11 21.12
N LEU A 254 2.25 -28.95 21.18
CA LEU A 254 3.71 -28.88 21.28
C LEU A 254 4.22 -29.31 22.65
N GLY A 255 3.42 -29.16 23.72
CA GLY A 255 3.72 -29.72 25.03
C GLY A 255 3.82 -31.24 25.01
N ARG A 256 2.88 -31.92 24.34
CA ARG A 256 2.92 -33.38 24.15
C ARG A 256 4.09 -33.83 23.27
N VAL A 257 4.39 -33.07 22.20
CA VAL A 257 5.60 -33.30 21.39
C VAL A 257 6.86 -33.24 22.26
N ALA A 258 7.00 -32.21 23.10
CA ALA A 258 8.14 -32.04 23.99
C ALA A 258 8.28 -33.18 25.02
N ALA A 259 7.15 -33.76 25.44
CA ALA A 259 7.11 -34.91 26.36
C ALA A 259 7.36 -36.26 25.65
N GLY A 260 7.50 -36.29 24.32
CA GLY A 260 7.63 -37.53 23.54
C GLY A 260 6.34 -38.33 23.46
N GLU A 261 5.19 -37.72 23.76
CA GLU A 261 3.89 -38.36 23.67
C GLU A 261 3.42 -38.50 22.21
N PRO A 262 2.63 -39.53 21.88
CA PRO A 262 2.03 -39.65 20.56
C PRO A 262 1.04 -38.52 20.33
N VAL A 263 1.26 -37.76 19.25
CA VAL A 263 0.38 -36.67 18.81
C VAL A 263 -0.16 -36.93 17.40
N PRO A 264 -1.39 -36.48 17.09
CA PRO A 264 -1.95 -36.57 15.75
C PRO A 264 -1.16 -35.74 14.73
N ALA A 265 -1.55 -35.83 13.45
CA ALA A 265 -0.91 -35.06 12.39
C ALA A 265 -1.06 -33.54 12.64
N LEU A 266 -2.25 -33.09 13.03
CA LEU A 266 -2.55 -31.67 13.24
C LEU A 266 -3.08 -31.38 14.67
N PRO A 267 -2.88 -30.16 15.19
CA PRO A 267 -3.38 -29.77 16.51
C PRO A 267 -4.90 -29.84 16.66
N GLU A 268 -5.66 -29.57 15.58
CA GLU A 268 -7.12 -29.61 15.55
C GLU A 268 -7.69 -30.97 15.95
N ASP A 269 -6.95 -32.04 15.65
CA ASP A 269 -7.32 -33.42 15.93
C ASP A 269 -7.13 -33.81 17.40
N LEU A 270 -6.54 -32.95 18.24
CA LEU A 270 -6.51 -33.14 19.69
C LEU A 270 -7.85 -32.85 20.35
N ARG A 271 -8.75 -32.13 19.66
CA ARG A 271 -10.06 -31.81 20.23
C ARG A 271 -10.87 -33.10 20.35
N PRO A 272 -11.44 -33.40 21.53
CA PRO A 272 -12.33 -34.54 21.66
C PRO A 272 -13.52 -34.34 20.72
N ASP A 273 -13.88 -35.40 19.99
CA ASP A 273 -15.04 -35.38 19.11
C ASP A 273 -16.27 -34.91 19.91
N PRO A 274 -16.94 -33.81 19.50
CA PRO A 274 -18.10 -33.29 20.23
C PRO A 274 -19.27 -34.28 20.26
N VAL A 275 -19.21 -35.34 19.46
CA VAL A 275 -20.21 -36.41 19.39
C VAL A 275 -20.07 -37.42 20.54
N ALA A 276 -18.88 -37.59 21.12
CA ALA A 276 -18.62 -38.60 22.16
C ALA A 276 -19.23 -38.25 23.53
N GLY A 277 -19.78 -37.04 23.70
CA GLY A 277 -20.36 -36.54 24.95
C GLY A 277 -21.89 -36.48 24.99
N ARG A 278 -22.61 -36.90 23.94
CA ARG A 278 -24.08 -37.00 24.01
C ARG A 278 -24.48 -38.38 24.55
N PRO A 279 -25.04 -38.49 25.78
CA PRO A 279 -25.67 -39.74 26.20
C PRO A 279 -26.77 -40.09 25.18
N GLY A 280 -26.78 -41.35 24.77
CA GLY A 280 -27.55 -41.85 23.64
C GLY A 280 -29.01 -41.40 23.64
N VAL A 281 -29.37 -40.56 22.66
CA VAL A 281 -30.75 -40.44 22.22
C VAL A 281 -30.95 -41.57 21.22
N SER A 282 -31.71 -42.59 21.64
CA SER A 282 -32.17 -43.69 20.79
C SER A 282 -32.75 -43.15 19.47
N PRO A 283 -32.52 -43.85 18.34
CA PRO A 283 -33.15 -43.49 17.08
C PRO A 283 -34.62 -43.92 17.13
N GLY A 284 -35.50 -42.97 17.41
CA GLY A 284 -36.94 -43.17 17.35
C GLY A 284 -37.70 -41.85 17.23
N GLY A 285 -38.36 -41.64 16.10
CA GLY A 285 -39.50 -40.71 16.00
C GLY A 285 -39.34 -39.48 15.10
N ALA A 286 -39.70 -39.68 13.83
CA ALA A 286 -40.27 -38.77 12.84
C ALA A 286 -40.64 -37.30 13.19
N ASN A 287 -40.46 -36.47 12.15
CA ASN A 287 -41.24 -35.29 11.74
C ASN A 287 -41.17 -34.01 12.60
N GLY A 288 -40.67 -32.93 11.98
CA GLY A 288 -40.86 -31.57 12.47
C GLY A 288 -40.11 -30.54 11.64
N ALA A 289 -40.74 -30.09 10.55
CA ALA A 289 -40.33 -28.94 9.77
C ALA A 289 -40.20 -27.69 10.65
N PHE A 290 -39.06 -26.99 10.59
CA PHE A 290 -38.91 -25.67 11.20
C PHE A 290 -38.78 -24.60 10.11
N GLY A 291 -39.86 -23.84 9.97
CA GLY A 291 -39.98 -22.68 9.11
C GLY A 291 -39.26 -21.45 9.63
N ARG A 292 -39.12 -20.50 8.70
CA ARG A 292 -38.67 -19.11 8.88
C ARG A 292 -39.35 -18.42 10.08
N PRO A 293 -38.63 -17.57 10.84
CA PRO A 293 -39.26 -16.60 11.71
C PRO A 293 -39.86 -15.46 10.88
N GLY A 294 -41.14 -15.21 11.10
CA GLY A 294 -41.91 -14.12 10.49
C GLY A 294 -41.57 -12.75 11.06
N VAL A 295 -41.72 -11.76 10.18
CA VAL A 295 -41.78 -10.33 10.45
C VAL A 295 -42.99 -10.07 11.36
N GLY A 296 -42.73 -9.57 12.57
CA GLY A 296 -43.76 -9.17 13.51
C GLY A 296 -44.04 -7.67 13.41
N ASP A 297 -45.31 -7.34 13.17
CA ASP A 297 -45.89 -6.01 13.12
C ASP A 297 -45.68 -5.22 14.43
N VAL A 298 -45.39 -3.92 14.27
CA VAL A 298 -45.32 -2.93 15.35
C VAL A 298 -46.70 -2.28 15.53
N PRO A 299 -47.29 -2.25 16.73
CA PRO A 299 -48.38 -1.32 17.01
C PRO A 299 -47.82 -0.02 17.62
N ALA A 300 -48.34 1.09 17.10
CA ALA A 300 -48.14 2.44 17.61
C ALA A 300 -48.75 2.61 19.01
N ARG A 301 -48.08 3.39 19.88
CA ARG A 301 -48.76 4.06 21.00
C ARG A 301 -48.05 5.38 21.36
N GLU A 302 -48.89 6.40 21.48
CA GLU A 302 -48.61 7.79 21.81
C GLU A 302 -48.02 7.97 23.24
N GLY A 303 -47.30 9.08 23.46
CA GLY A 303 -46.65 9.46 24.73
C GLY A 303 -47.62 9.94 25.84
N PRO A 304 -47.23 10.79 26.82
CA PRO A 304 -45.94 11.51 26.99
C PRO A 304 -45.36 11.50 28.43
N GLY A 305 -44.12 11.99 28.58
CA GLY A 305 -43.64 12.65 29.81
C GLY A 305 -42.86 11.79 30.80
N GLY A 306 -41.54 12.01 30.87
CA GLY A 306 -40.69 11.47 31.92
C GLY A 306 -39.23 11.82 31.69
N ALA A 307 -38.79 12.93 32.28
CA ALA A 307 -37.39 13.33 32.31
C ALA A 307 -36.58 12.29 33.11
N GLY A 308 -35.69 11.58 32.43
CA GLY A 308 -34.71 10.69 33.03
C GLY A 308 -33.46 10.69 32.16
N LEU A 309 -32.36 11.23 32.70
CA LEU A 309 -31.04 11.19 32.11
C LEU A 309 -30.63 9.74 31.87
N ALA A 310 -30.60 9.30 30.61
CA ALA A 310 -29.99 8.04 30.23
C ALA A 310 -28.45 8.17 30.30
N PRO A 311 -27.72 7.13 30.74
CA PRO A 311 -26.27 7.16 30.77
C PRO A 311 -25.72 7.25 29.34
N VAL A 312 -24.72 8.12 29.17
CA VAL A 312 -23.92 8.25 27.95
C VAL A 312 -23.36 6.87 27.59
N PRO A 313 -23.59 6.35 26.37
CA PRO A 313 -22.92 5.12 25.96
C PRO A 313 -21.42 5.40 25.85
N THR A 314 -20.64 4.66 26.62
CA THR A 314 -19.19 4.60 26.50
C THR A 314 -18.83 4.20 25.07
N VAL A 315 -18.12 5.10 24.39
CA VAL A 315 -17.50 4.84 23.09
C VAL A 315 -16.50 3.69 23.27
N PRO A 316 -16.59 2.59 22.51
CA PRO A 316 -15.57 1.56 22.57
C PRO A 316 -14.24 2.11 22.03
N ASP A 317 -13.16 1.81 22.74
CA ASP A 317 -11.79 2.21 22.38
C ASP A 317 -11.42 1.66 20.99
N PRO A 318 -11.12 2.53 20.00
CA PRO A 318 -10.74 2.10 18.65
C PRO A 318 -9.35 1.45 18.57
N ARG A 319 -8.65 1.25 19.70
CA ARG A 319 -7.33 0.60 19.76
C ARG A 319 -7.37 -0.90 20.09
N ALA A 320 -8.54 -1.50 20.22
CA ALA A 320 -8.67 -2.95 20.37
C ALA A 320 -8.57 -3.65 19.00
N GLY A 321 -7.40 -4.24 18.72
CA GLY A 321 -7.19 -5.11 17.55
C GLY A 321 -8.27 -6.20 17.46
N PHE A 322 -8.74 -6.43 16.23
CA PHE A 322 -9.88 -7.31 15.94
C PHE A 322 -9.63 -8.78 16.33
N PRO A 323 -10.61 -9.46 16.96
CA PRO A 323 -10.69 -10.90 16.99
C PRO A 323 -11.34 -11.43 15.70
N PHE A 324 -10.66 -12.33 14.99
CA PHE A 324 -11.10 -12.91 13.72
C PHE A 324 -12.35 -13.78 13.88
N GLY A 325 -13.42 -13.44 13.16
CA GLY A 325 -14.59 -14.29 12.91
C GLY A 325 -14.60 -14.81 11.47
N THR A 326 -14.68 -16.12 11.30
CA THR A 326 -14.78 -16.79 9.99
C THR A 326 -16.23 -16.80 9.49
N GLY A 327 -16.52 -16.11 8.39
CA GLY A 327 -17.79 -16.25 7.66
C GLY A 327 -17.60 -15.92 6.18
N PRO A 328 -18.03 -16.77 5.23
CA PRO A 328 -17.85 -16.51 3.80
C PRO A 328 -18.97 -15.62 3.25
N ALA A 329 -18.61 -14.59 2.48
CA ALA A 329 -19.55 -13.77 1.71
C ALA A 329 -19.66 -14.28 0.26
N GLY A 330 -20.89 -14.25 -0.26
CA GLY A 330 -21.33 -14.87 -1.51
C GLY A 330 -20.77 -14.28 -2.80
N GLY A 331 -20.74 -15.12 -3.82
CA GLY A 331 -20.21 -14.80 -5.15
C GLY A 331 -21.21 -14.16 -6.12
N VAL A 332 -20.65 -13.49 -7.12
CA VAL A 332 -21.31 -12.96 -8.34
C VAL A 332 -20.29 -13.08 -9.51
N PRO A 333 -20.71 -13.33 -10.77
CA PRO A 333 -19.90 -14.08 -11.74
C PRO A 333 -18.96 -13.23 -12.61
N SER A 334 -17.84 -13.85 -13.01
CA SER A 334 -16.81 -13.31 -13.89
C SER A 334 -17.14 -13.56 -15.36
N GLY A 335 -17.12 -12.50 -16.17
CA GLY A 335 -17.20 -12.53 -17.63
C GLY A 335 -15.82 -12.60 -18.28
N SER A 336 -15.71 -13.43 -19.31
CA SER A 336 -14.49 -13.70 -20.08
C SER A 336 -14.05 -12.53 -20.97
N SER A 337 -12.75 -12.33 -21.15
CA SER A 337 -12.21 -11.92 -22.45
C SER A 337 -10.78 -12.42 -22.64
N ALA A 338 -10.46 -12.71 -23.90
CA ALA A 338 -9.36 -13.53 -24.37
C ALA A 338 -8.28 -12.70 -25.07
N ASN A 339 -7.12 -13.36 -25.23
CA ASN A 339 -6.10 -13.21 -26.27
C ASN A 339 -5.19 -11.97 -26.28
N ALA A 340 -3.91 -12.27 -26.04
CA ALA A 340 -2.75 -11.51 -26.51
C ALA A 340 -2.04 -12.31 -27.63
N PRO A 341 -1.33 -11.67 -28.57
CA PRO A 341 -0.30 -12.32 -29.35
C PRO A 341 1.12 -11.86 -28.97
N ALA A 342 2.05 -12.81 -29.10
CA ALA A 342 3.51 -12.65 -29.20
C ALA A 342 3.87 -11.65 -30.32
N GLY A 343 5.01 -10.95 -30.37
CA GLY A 343 6.37 -11.21 -29.91
C GLY A 343 7.28 -10.98 -31.14
N GLU A 344 8.12 -9.95 -31.14
CA GLU A 344 9.02 -9.66 -32.27
C GLU A 344 10.31 -9.01 -31.76
N GLY A 345 11.45 -9.62 -32.09
CA GLY A 345 12.79 -9.23 -31.65
C GLY A 345 13.43 -8.20 -32.59
N GLN A 346 14.14 -7.23 -32.02
CA GLN A 346 14.94 -6.24 -32.77
C GLN A 346 16.42 -6.63 -32.72
N HIS A 347 16.97 -6.96 -33.89
CA HIS A 347 18.40 -6.86 -34.19
C HIS A 347 18.74 -5.39 -34.47
N GLY A 348 19.82 -4.89 -33.87
CA GLY A 348 20.32 -3.53 -34.13
C GLY A 348 21.19 -3.50 -35.38
N ASP A 349 20.75 -2.73 -36.37
CA ASP A 349 21.55 -2.31 -37.53
C ASP A 349 22.47 -1.14 -37.13
N HIS A 350 23.75 -1.24 -37.50
CA HIS A 350 24.68 -0.12 -37.48
C HIS A 350 25.05 0.24 -38.92
N ASP A 351 24.62 1.43 -39.35
CA ASP A 351 24.99 2.03 -40.62
C ASP A 351 26.48 2.43 -40.63
N HIS A 352 27.26 1.81 -41.52
CA HIS A 352 28.57 2.33 -41.92
C HIS A 352 28.51 2.84 -43.36
N ALA A 353 29.06 4.03 -43.59
CA ALA A 353 29.21 4.61 -44.93
C ALA A 353 30.26 3.81 -45.74
N PRO A 354 30.04 3.59 -47.06
CA PRO A 354 30.90 2.74 -47.87
C PRO A 354 32.16 3.51 -48.29
N GLY A 355 33.36 3.02 -47.92
CA GLY A 355 34.57 3.48 -48.60
C GLY A 355 35.93 3.34 -47.91
N GLU A 356 36.03 3.15 -46.60
CA GLU A 356 37.33 3.10 -45.92
C GLU A 356 37.46 1.87 -45.02
N THR A 357 38.23 0.87 -45.49
CA THR A 357 38.64 -0.27 -44.66
C THR A 357 39.92 0.08 -43.92
N CYS A 358 39.82 0.36 -42.62
CA CYS A 358 40.98 0.52 -41.75
C CYS A 358 41.62 -0.86 -41.47
N THR A 359 42.86 -1.08 -41.92
CA THR A 359 43.61 -2.34 -41.77
C THR A 359 44.42 -2.41 -40.48
N HIS A 360 43.80 -2.10 -39.34
CA HIS A 360 44.46 -2.17 -38.03
C HIS A 360 43.88 -3.28 -37.16
N GLU A 361 44.74 -3.88 -36.35
CA GLU A 361 44.40 -4.95 -35.42
C GLU A 361 43.35 -4.43 -34.40
N PRO A 362 42.27 -5.18 -34.10
CA PRO A 362 41.20 -4.73 -33.23
C PRO A 362 41.75 -4.20 -31.89
N GLY A 363 41.62 -2.88 -31.67
CA GLY A 363 42.06 -2.21 -30.44
C GLY A 363 43.25 -1.25 -30.55
N THR A 364 43.82 -1.02 -31.75
CA THR A 364 45.07 -0.23 -31.90
C THR A 364 44.97 1.08 -32.69
N CYS A 365 43.78 1.55 -33.07
CA CYS A 365 43.66 2.82 -33.82
C CYS A 365 44.01 4.06 -32.95
N PRO A 366 45.03 4.86 -33.29
CA PRO A 366 45.48 6.03 -32.52
C PRO A 366 44.63 7.29 -32.76
N HIS A 367 43.44 7.18 -33.35
CA HIS A 367 42.50 8.30 -33.55
C HIS A 367 41.54 8.50 -32.36
N GLN A 368 41.89 8.01 -31.17
CA GLN A 368 41.38 8.55 -29.91
C GLN A 368 41.91 9.98 -29.70
N GLN A 369 41.64 10.87 -30.66
CA GLN A 369 41.44 12.27 -30.34
C GLN A 369 40.32 12.27 -29.30
N GLN A 370 40.59 12.89 -28.14
CA GLN A 370 39.59 13.12 -27.12
C GLN A 370 38.27 13.47 -27.83
N PRO A 371 37.17 12.75 -27.57
CA PRO A 371 35.91 13.08 -28.19
C PRO A 371 35.68 14.58 -27.94
N PRO A 372 35.33 15.37 -28.98
CA PRO A 372 35.05 16.78 -28.78
C PRO A 372 34.12 16.89 -27.57
N PRO A 373 34.32 17.84 -26.65
CA PRO A 373 33.51 17.91 -25.44
C PRO A 373 32.06 17.81 -25.87
N LEU A 374 31.38 16.75 -25.41
CA LEU A 374 30.04 16.37 -25.85
C LEU A 374 29.00 17.48 -25.62
N LEU A 375 29.39 18.57 -24.96
CA LEU A 375 28.62 19.78 -24.76
C LEU A 375 29.47 21.04 -24.99
N ASP A 376 28.99 21.91 -25.88
CA ASP A 376 29.17 23.34 -25.73
C ASP A 376 28.23 23.83 -24.61
N ARG A 377 28.76 23.89 -23.37
CA ARG A 377 28.01 24.35 -22.19
C ARG A 377 27.43 25.75 -22.40
N ALA A 378 28.05 26.61 -23.22
CA ALA A 378 27.54 27.95 -23.49
C ALA A 378 26.24 27.90 -24.31
N LYS A 379 26.12 26.95 -25.24
CA LYS A 379 24.89 26.76 -26.04
C LYS A 379 23.70 26.34 -25.18
N VAL A 380 23.92 25.43 -24.22
CA VAL A 380 22.85 24.95 -23.31
C VAL A 380 22.33 26.07 -22.41
N TRP A 381 23.22 26.84 -21.79
CA TRP A 381 22.81 27.96 -20.95
C TRP A 381 22.12 29.05 -21.75
N ARG A 382 22.61 29.37 -22.95
CA ARG A 382 22.01 30.36 -23.85
C ARG A 382 20.57 30.00 -24.24
N GLU A 383 20.29 28.73 -24.56
CA GLU A 383 18.94 28.28 -24.89
C GLU A 383 17.98 28.34 -23.67
N ALA A 384 18.45 27.95 -22.48
CA ALA A 384 17.67 28.07 -21.25
C ALA A 384 17.35 29.54 -20.89
N TYR A 385 18.34 30.44 -21.03
CA TYR A 385 18.13 31.88 -20.82
C TYR A 385 17.14 32.47 -21.83
N MET A 386 17.19 32.04 -23.10
CA MET A 386 16.22 32.49 -24.12
C MET A 386 14.78 32.04 -23.79
N GLN A 387 14.59 30.82 -23.29
CA GLN A 387 13.28 30.35 -22.87
C GLN A 387 12.77 31.11 -21.65
N MET A 388 13.62 31.33 -20.64
CA MET A 388 13.25 32.15 -19.47
C MET A 388 12.91 33.59 -19.86
N ALA A 389 13.66 34.18 -20.81
CA ALA A 389 13.39 35.52 -21.32
C ALA A 389 12.05 35.58 -22.08
N LEU A 390 11.76 34.62 -22.94
CA LEU A 390 10.49 34.54 -23.67
C LEU A 390 9.29 34.38 -22.74
N LEU A 391 9.40 33.51 -21.73
CA LEU A 391 8.35 33.30 -20.74
C LEU A 391 8.17 34.54 -19.84
N GLY A 392 9.25 35.21 -19.46
CA GLY A 392 9.21 36.48 -18.75
C GLY A 392 8.52 37.58 -19.56
N LEU A 393 8.86 37.70 -20.86
CA LEU A 393 8.22 38.67 -21.76
C LEU A 393 6.74 38.37 -21.97
N ALA A 394 6.36 37.09 -22.15
CA ALA A 394 4.96 36.69 -22.27
C ALA A 394 4.16 37.00 -20.98
N GLY A 395 4.75 36.74 -19.80
CA GLY A 395 4.15 37.10 -18.53
C GLY A 395 3.97 38.62 -18.36
N LEU A 396 4.96 39.42 -18.77
CA LEU A 396 4.88 40.88 -18.75
C LEU A 396 3.83 41.43 -19.71
N ALA A 397 3.71 40.83 -20.90
CA ALA A 397 2.67 41.15 -21.89
C ALA A 397 1.27 40.84 -21.36
N MET A 398 1.07 39.68 -20.71
CA MET A 398 -0.22 39.37 -20.08
C MET A 398 -0.55 40.31 -18.92
N MET A 399 0.42 40.68 -18.09
CA MET A 399 0.21 41.65 -17.01
C MET A 399 -0.13 43.06 -17.51
N THR A 400 0.46 43.50 -18.62
CA THR A 400 0.15 44.80 -19.23
C THR A 400 -1.22 44.78 -19.91
N PHE A 401 -1.62 43.66 -20.52
CA PHE A 401 -2.95 43.49 -21.09
C PHE A 401 -4.03 43.44 -20.00
N ALA A 402 -3.78 42.77 -18.87
CA ALA A 402 -4.70 42.70 -17.73
C ALA A 402 -4.84 44.01 -16.92
N ARG A 403 -3.99 45.01 -17.20
CA ARG A 403 -4.08 46.36 -16.61
C ARG A 403 -4.86 47.35 -17.47
N ARG A 404 -5.05 47.04 -18.76
CA ARG A 404 -5.97 47.76 -19.65
C ARG A 404 -7.37 47.17 -19.48
#